data_AF-A0A437AEX7-F1
#
_entry.id   AF-A0A437AEX7-F1
#
_cell.length_a   1.000
_cell.length_b   1.000
_cell.length_c   1.000
_cell.angle_alpha   90.00
_cell.angle_beta   90.00
_cell.angle_gamma   90.00
#
_symmetry.space_group_name_H-M   'P 1'
#
loop_
_entity.id
_entity.type
_entity.pdbx_description
1 polymer ?
#
loop_
_entity_poly.entity_id
_entity_poly.type
_entity_poly.pdbx_seq_one_letter_code
_entity_poly.pdbx_strand_id
1 'polypeptide(L)'
;MTDIYEVIQTASDQHVRTLLRLLCDSDYNIKSRTAEFHGMIENLQPTGTSSSSSSSSSSLIIDPTTTTGRSISSDRKRKRDPLEIFYCVNCKECFMDEENDDEACSYHPGEFDPDRDDFFADHDEEIHGRLDDEEMFAIYPQGYHMSCCGDRGDTVGCYTGQHVGGNRKLKSSGSDEGEGDEGENGEGGAEEDEKRETN
;
A
#
# COMPACT_ATOMS: atom_id res chain seq x y z
N MET A 1 -13.06 7.51 19.64
CA MET A 1 -11.72 6.95 19.41
C MET A 1 -11.16 7.72 18.25
N THR A 2 -10.07 8.48 18.42
CA THR A 2 -9.52 9.32 17.34
C THR A 2 -8.94 8.41 16.27
N ASP A 3 -9.23 8.70 15.00
CA ASP A 3 -8.60 7.99 13.89
C ASP A 3 -7.10 8.31 13.89
N ILE A 4 -6.27 7.28 14.03
CA ILE A 4 -4.82 7.43 14.10
C ILE A 4 -4.26 8.01 12.79
N TYR A 5 -4.91 7.77 11.65
CA TYR A 5 -4.48 8.31 10.36
C TYR A 5 -4.69 9.83 10.30
N GLU A 6 -5.81 10.34 10.82
CA GLU A 6 -6.04 11.80 10.92
C GLU A 6 -5.03 12.47 11.84
N VAL A 7 -4.66 11.81 12.94
CA VAL A 7 -3.63 12.32 13.87
C VAL A 7 -2.27 12.39 13.17
N ILE A 8 -1.88 11.36 12.42
CA ILE A 8 -0.61 11.34 11.68
C ILE A 8 -0.59 12.43 10.60
N GLN A 9 -1.69 12.62 9.86
CA GLN A 9 -1.79 13.62 8.80
C GLN A 9 -1.73 15.06 9.30
N THR A 10 -2.25 15.32 10.51
CA THR A 10 -2.29 16.67 11.10
C THR A 10 -1.12 16.96 12.05
N ALA A 11 -0.33 15.94 12.40
CA ALA A 11 0.84 16.08 13.25
C ALA A 11 1.99 16.81 12.55
N SER A 12 2.84 17.47 13.33
CA SER A 12 4.08 18.03 12.81
C SER A 12 5.09 16.92 12.47
N ASP A 13 5.97 17.16 11.52
CA ASP A 13 7.08 16.25 11.16
C ASP A 13 7.87 15.77 12.38
N GLN A 14 8.12 16.67 13.33
CA GLN A 14 8.87 16.33 14.53
C GLN A 14 8.11 15.34 15.41
N HIS A 15 6.79 15.50 15.57
CA HIS A 15 5.96 14.54 16.28
C HIS A 15 5.96 13.18 15.57
N VAL A 16 5.78 13.14 14.24
CA VAL A 16 5.80 11.89 13.47
C VAL A 16 7.15 11.17 13.61
N ARG A 17 8.27 11.88 13.44
CA ARG A 17 9.62 11.30 13.61
C ARG A 17 9.86 10.77 15.01
N THR A 18 9.40 11.47 16.05
CA THR A 18 9.52 11.00 17.43
C THR A 18 8.66 9.75 17.66
N LEU A 19 7.42 9.72 17.17
CA LEU A 19 6.56 8.54 17.28
C LEU A 19 7.17 7.32 16.57
N LEU A 20 7.62 7.48 15.33
CA LEU A 20 8.28 6.41 14.58
C LEU A 20 9.52 5.89 15.30
N ARG A 21 10.34 6.78 15.85
CA ARG A 21 11.51 6.37 16.65
C ARG A 21 11.12 5.57 17.88
N LEU A 22 10.14 6.05 18.65
CA LEU A 22 9.67 5.34 19.85
C LEU A 22 9.10 3.95 19.51
N LEU A 23 8.32 3.84 18.43
CA LEU A 23 7.77 2.57 17.97
C LEU A 23 8.89 1.60 17.57
N CYS A 24 9.84 2.05 16.75
CA CYS A 24 10.99 1.23 16.32
C CYS A 24 11.97 0.88 17.46
N ASP A 25 12.08 1.71 18.49
CA ASP A 25 12.89 1.43 19.68
C ASP A 25 12.17 0.44 20.62
N SER A 26 10.83 0.42 20.61
CA SER A 26 10.01 -0.46 21.47
C SER A 26 9.79 -1.86 20.91
N ASP A 27 9.78 -2.04 19.59
CA ASP A 27 9.44 -3.30 18.94
C ASP A 27 10.32 -3.54 17.70
N TYR A 28 11.02 -4.68 17.69
CA TYR A 28 11.90 -5.07 16.60
C TYR A 28 11.14 -5.38 15.30
N ASN A 29 9.93 -5.95 15.39
CA ASN A 29 9.12 -6.25 14.21
C ASN A 29 8.68 -4.97 13.52
N ILE A 30 8.26 -3.96 14.30
CA ILE A 30 7.93 -2.64 13.74
C ILE A 30 9.15 -2.02 13.09
N LYS A 31 10.33 -2.13 13.72
CA LYS A 31 11.58 -1.62 13.15
C LYS A 31 11.95 -2.30 11.83
N SER A 32 11.85 -3.64 11.75
CA SER A 32 12.12 -4.40 10.53
C SER A 32 11.19 -3.97 9.40
N ARG A 33 9.88 -3.97 9.65
CA ARG A 33 8.87 -3.57 8.66
C ARG A 33 9.03 -2.11 8.22
N THR A 34 9.40 -1.22 9.14
CA THR A 34 9.68 0.18 8.79
C THR A 34 10.88 0.29 7.83
N ALA A 35 11.91 -0.52 8.01
CA ALA A 35 13.05 -0.55 7.09
C ALA A 35 12.68 -1.12 5.71
N GLU A 36 11.84 -2.16 5.67
CA GLU A 36 11.30 -2.71 4.42
C GLU A 36 10.47 -1.65 3.65
N PHE A 37 9.53 -0.98 4.32
CA PHE A 37 8.74 0.09 3.71
C PHE A 37 9.62 1.26 3.24
N HIS A 38 10.66 1.61 3.99
CA HIS A 38 11.61 2.63 3.56
C HIS A 38 12.30 2.24 2.24
N GLY A 39 12.74 0.99 2.11
CA GLY A 39 13.33 0.48 0.87
C GLY A 39 12.35 0.51 -0.31
N MET A 40 11.09 0.12 -0.09
CA MET A 40 10.04 0.20 -1.12
C MET A 40 9.82 1.65 -1.60
N ILE A 41 9.75 2.60 -0.65
CA ILE A 41 9.57 4.03 -0.95
C ILE A 41 10.75 4.60 -1.73
N GLU A 42 11.99 4.26 -1.36
CA GLU A 42 13.19 4.73 -2.06
C GLU A 42 13.26 4.25 -3.51
N ASN A 43 12.82 3.00 -3.78
CA ASN A 43 12.81 2.44 -5.13
C ASN A 43 11.85 3.17 -6.08
N LEU A 44 10.78 3.75 -5.55
CA LEU A 44 9.81 4.53 -6.34
C LEU A 44 10.29 5.96 -6.61
N GLN A 45 11.28 6.46 -5.87
CA GLN A 45 11.81 7.80 -6.14
C GLN A 45 12.68 7.73 -7.40
N PRO A 46 12.33 8.45 -8.48
CA PRO A 46 13.15 8.45 -9.69
C PRO A 46 14.54 8.98 -9.32
N THR A 47 15.54 8.11 -9.39
CA THR A 47 16.93 8.46 -9.14
C THR A 47 17.36 9.47 -10.20
N GLY A 48 17.24 10.75 -9.88
CA GLY A 48 17.88 11.82 -10.64
C GLY A 48 19.38 11.62 -10.54
N THR A 49 19.97 10.96 -11.55
CA THR A 49 21.37 11.08 -11.99
C THR A 49 22.36 11.64 -10.96
N SER A 50 23.05 10.76 -10.22
CA SER A 50 24.50 10.85 -9.97
C SER A 50 24.99 9.72 -9.06
N SER A 51 25.62 8.73 -9.68
CA SER A 51 26.85 8.06 -9.25
C SER A 51 27.57 8.67 -8.04
N SER A 52 27.88 7.88 -7.01
CA SER A 52 29.19 7.20 -6.89
C SER A 52 29.37 6.55 -5.52
N SER A 53 29.71 5.27 -5.60
CA SER A 53 30.24 4.41 -4.57
C SER A 53 31.63 4.84 -4.08
N SER A 54 31.81 4.66 -2.77
CA SER A 54 33.02 4.16 -2.08
C SER A 54 34.29 5.02 -1.94
N SER A 55 34.77 4.99 -0.69
CA SER A 55 36.16 4.95 -0.18
C SER A 55 36.92 6.25 0.12
N SER A 56 37.04 6.49 1.44
CA SER A 56 38.29 6.69 2.18
C SER A 56 39.25 7.80 1.75
N SER A 57 39.42 8.82 2.61
CA SER A 57 40.71 9.26 3.21
C SER A 57 40.57 10.68 3.78
N SER A 58 40.59 10.83 5.10
CA SER A 58 40.73 12.14 5.75
C SER A 58 42.14 12.28 6.31
N SER A 59 42.95 13.17 5.71
CA SER A 59 43.88 14.09 6.39
C SER A 59 44.68 14.87 5.33
N LEU A 60 44.48 16.20 5.27
CA LEU A 60 45.48 17.24 5.56
C LEU A 60 45.03 18.61 4.98
N ILE A 61 44.90 19.55 5.91
CA ILE A 61 45.14 21.00 5.93
C ILE A 61 45.74 21.62 4.64
N ILE A 62 45.26 22.80 4.20
CA ILE A 62 46.01 24.08 4.07
C ILE A 62 45.07 25.26 3.72
N ASP A 63 45.42 26.36 4.38
CA ASP A 63 45.01 27.76 4.53
C ASP A 63 44.45 28.64 3.38
N PRO A 64 43.96 29.86 3.74
CA PRO A 64 43.11 30.71 2.93
C PRO A 64 43.89 31.78 2.16
N THR A 65 43.42 32.09 0.95
CA THR A 65 43.30 33.44 0.36
C THR A 65 43.06 33.26 -1.14
N THR A 66 42.01 33.87 -1.67
CA THR A 66 41.98 34.61 -2.96
C THR A 66 40.52 34.87 -3.33
N THR A 67 40.12 36.13 -3.21
CA THR A 67 38.96 36.78 -3.80
C THR A 67 38.85 36.48 -5.30
N THR A 68 37.72 35.97 -5.78
CA THR A 68 37.09 36.37 -7.06
C THR A 68 35.64 35.87 -7.06
N GLY A 69 34.70 36.81 -7.19
CA GLY A 69 33.28 36.53 -7.21
C GLY A 69 32.90 35.60 -8.36
N ARG A 70 32.11 34.58 -8.03
CA ARG A 70 31.27 33.89 -9.00
C ARG A 70 29.94 33.66 -8.32
N SER A 71 28.93 34.38 -8.80
CA SER A 71 27.54 34.22 -8.44
C SER A 71 27.18 32.74 -8.64
N ILE A 72 27.15 31.99 -7.54
CA ILE A 72 26.42 30.73 -7.51
C ILE A 72 24.96 31.12 -7.61
N SER A 73 24.44 31.08 -8.84
CA SER A 73 23.02 30.98 -9.10
C SER A 73 22.48 29.97 -8.10
N SER A 74 21.64 30.44 -7.19
CA SER A 74 20.86 29.55 -6.35
C SER A 74 19.91 28.87 -7.32
N ASP A 75 20.38 27.77 -7.91
CA ASP A 75 19.54 26.71 -8.41
C ASP A 75 18.71 26.27 -7.22
N ARG A 76 17.60 26.99 -7.04
CA ARG A 76 16.43 26.52 -6.37
C ARG A 76 16.00 25.33 -7.20
N LYS A 77 16.65 24.18 -6.96
CA LYS A 77 16.12 22.86 -7.29
C LYS A 77 14.69 22.95 -6.79
N ARG A 78 13.76 23.13 -7.73
CA ARG A 78 12.35 23.16 -7.42
C ARG A 78 12.15 21.84 -6.70
N LYS A 79 11.82 21.90 -5.41
CA LYS A 79 11.35 20.74 -4.68
C LYS A 79 10.18 20.27 -5.52
N ARG A 80 10.37 19.18 -6.26
CA ARG A 80 9.27 18.50 -6.93
C ARG A 80 8.22 18.29 -5.84
N ASP A 81 6.96 18.58 -6.13
CA ASP A 81 5.90 18.27 -5.18
C ASP A 81 6.10 16.83 -4.70
N PRO A 82 5.96 16.56 -3.38
CA PRO A 82 6.11 15.22 -2.86
C PRO A 82 5.17 14.31 -3.66
N LEU A 83 5.72 13.40 -4.45
CA LEU A 83 4.92 12.38 -5.12
C LEU A 83 4.21 11.62 -4.01
N GLU A 84 2.88 11.60 -4.06
CA GLU A 84 2.08 10.93 -3.04
C GLU A 84 2.24 9.42 -3.24
N ILE A 85 2.89 8.78 -2.27
CA ILE A 85 3.12 7.34 -2.28
C ILE A 85 2.00 6.68 -1.48
N PHE A 86 1.33 5.72 -2.09
CA PHE A 86 0.27 4.94 -1.49
C PHE A 86 0.75 3.52 -1.16
N TYR A 87 0.03 2.85 -0.26
CA TYR A 87 0.25 1.46 0.08
C TYR A 87 -0.94 0.63 -0.39
N CYS A 88 -0.67 -0.42 -1.19
CA CYS A 88 -1.72 -1.28 -1.71
C CYS A 88 -2.15 -2.31 -0.66
N VAL A 89 -3.45 -2.37 -0.37
CA VAL A 89 -3.99 -3.34 0.60
C VAL A 89 -3.99 -4.77 0.07
N ASN A 90 -3.91 -4.95 -1.25
CA ASN A 90 -3.97 -6.26 -1.90
C ASN A 90 -2.57 -6.88 -2.03
N CYS A 91 -1.69 -6.29 -2.86
CA CYS A 91 -0.34 -6.81 -3.09
C CYS A 91 0.69 -6.42 -2.02
N LYS A 92 0.33 -5.56 -1.06
CA LYS A 92 1.22 -5.10 0.02
C LYS A 92 2.45 -4.31 -0.46
N GLU A 93 2.43 -3.79 -1.68
CA GLU A 93 3.49 -2.93 -2.23
C GLU A 93 3.13 -1.45 -2.18
N CYS A 94 4.15 -0.60 -2.20
CA CYS A 94 3.98 0.84 -2.38
C CYS A 94 3.82 1.17 -3.87
N PHE A 95 2.96 2.13 -4.19
CA PHE A 95 2.70 2.55 -5.57
C PHE A 95 2.45 4.07 -5.67
N MET A 96 2.60 4.61 -6.87
CA MET A 96 2.22 5.98 -7.22
C MET A 96 0.96 5.96 -8.09
N ASP A 97 0.07 6.92 -7.88
CA ASP A 97 -1.17 6.98 -8.67
C ASP A 97 -0.93 7.22 -10.16
N GLU A 98 0.14 7.93 -10.50
CA GLU A 98 0.53 8.20 -11.91
C GLU A 98 0.91 6.93 -12.67
N GLU A 99 1.30 5.86 -11.96
CA GLU A 99 1.76 4.58 -12.50
C GLU A 99 0.74 3.45 -12.26
N ASN A 100 -0.45 3.77 -11.74
CA ASN A 100 -1.47 2.79 -11.35
C ASN A 100 -2.43 2.47 -12.52
N ASP A 101 -1.98 1.66 -13.46
CA ASP A 101 -2.81 1.14 -14.54
C ASP A 101 -3.58 -0.14 -14.15
N ASP A 102 -4.43 -0.62 -15.07
CA ASP A 102 -5.29 -1.81 -14.85
C ASP A 102 -4.52 -3.14 -14.73
N GLU A 103 -3.20 -3.14 -14.95
CA GLU A 103 -2.33 -4.32 -14.86
C GLU A 103 -1.21 -4.15 -13.80
N ALA A 104 -1.16 -3.01 -13.10
CA ALA A 104 -0.09 -2.64 -12.18
C ALA A 104 -0.05 -3.51 -10.91
N CYS A 105 -1.20 -3.98 -10.43
CA CYS A 105 -1.31 -4.79 -9.22
C CYS A 105 -1.63 -6.24 -9.57
N SER A 106 -0.71 -7.15 -9.28
CA SER A 106 -0.96 -8.61 -9.29
C SER A 106 -1.02 -9.15 -7.87
N TYR A 107 -2.09 -9.85 -7.50
CA TYR A 107 -2.22 -10.47 -6.18
C TYR A 107 -3.10 -11.73 -6.21
N HIS A 108 -3.04 -12.49 -5.12
CA HIS A 108 -3.88 -13.66 -4.88
C HIS A 108 -4.99 -13.28 -3.89
N PRO A 109 -6.29 -13.27 -4.29
CA PRO A 109 -7.40 -12.92 -3.40
C PRO A 109 -7.83 -14.04 -2.44
N GLY A 110 -7.29 -15.26 -2.63
CA GLY A 110 -7.62 -16.42 -1.82
C GLY A 110 -6.85 -16.47 -0.50
N GLU A 111 -7.31 -17.33 0.39
CA GLU A 111 -6.59 -17.72 1.60
C GLU A 111 -5.40 -18.64 1.26
N PHE A 112 -4.36 -18.58 2.10
CA PHE A 112 -3.19 -19.45 2.03
C PHE A 112 -3.42 -20.75 2.81
N ASP A 113 -3.09 -21.89 2.20
CA ASP A 113 -3.19 -23.21 2.82
C ASP A 113 -1.78 -23.83 2.91
N PRO A 114 -1.25 -24.11 4.11
CA PRO A 114 0.09 -24.67 4.25
C PRO A 114 0.18 -26.09 3.69
N ASP A 115 1.22 -26.36 2.92
CA ASP A 115 1.58 -27.70 2.46
C ASP A 115 2.19 -28.51 3.60
N ARG A 116 1.31 -29.07 4.43
CA ARG A 116 1.65 -29.89 5.61
C ARG A 116 2.24 -31.25 5.26
N ASP A 117 2.05 -31.72 4.02
CA ASP A 117 2.42 -33.08 3.62
C ASP A 117 3.81 -33.15 2.94
N ASP A 118 4.25 -32.07 2.25
CA ASP A 118 5.56 -32.03 1.57
C ASP A 118 6.49 -30.96 2.17
N PHE A 119 6.14 -29.67 2.04
CA PHE A 119 7.04 -28.58 2.45
C PHE A 119 7.21 -28.47 3.98
N PHE A 120 6.11 -28.62 4.72
CA PHE A 120 6.08 -28.52 6.18
C PHE A 120 5.93 -29.89 6.87
N ALA A 121 6.32 -30.99 6.20
CA ALA A 121 6.18 -32.34 6.72
C ALA A 121 6.85 -32.57 8.09
N ASP A 122 7.99 -31.90 8.34
CA ASP A 122 8.74 -31.97 9.60
C ASP A 122 8.39 -30.81 10.57
N HIS A 123 7.42 -29.96 10.24
CA HIS A 123 7.08 -28.79 11.04
C HIS A 123 6.15 -29.15 12.20
N ASP A 124 6.66 -28.96 13.42
CA ASP A 124 5.87 -29.07 14.65
C ASP A 124 5.40 -27.68 15.10
N GLU A 125 4.09 -27.44 15.09
CA GLU A 125 3.51 -26.13 15.46
C GLU A 125 3.70 -25.76 16.94
N GLU A 126 3.92 -26.73 17.83
CA GLU A 126 4.17 -26.47 19.26
C GLU A 126 5.59 -25.92 19.48
N ILE A 127 6.53 -26.24 18.59
CA ILE A 127 7.95 -25.88 18.69
C ILE A 127 8.29 -24.72 17.74
N HIS A 128 7.75 -24.75 16.53
CA HIS A 128 8.14 -23.89 15.41
C HIS A 128 7.12 -22.79 15.08
N GLY A 129 5.99 -22.72 15.81
CA GLY A 129 4.94 -21.73 15.59
C GLY A 129 3.85 -22.22 14.63
N ARG A 130 2.73 -21.50 14.57
CA ARG A 130 1.57 -21.91 13.76
C ARG A 130 1.81 -21.63 12.28
N LEU A 131 1.41 -22.56 11.43
CA LEU A 131 1.52 -22.38 9.97
C LEU A 131 0.47 -21.42 9.42
N ASP A 132 -0.67 -21.26 10.11
CA ASP A 132 -1.73 -20.35 9.66
C ASP A 132 -1.43 -18.86 9.96
N ASP A 133 -0.22 -18.53 10.40
CA ASP A 133 0.22 -17.17 10.68
C ASP A 133 0.75 -16.48 9.41
N GLU A 134 0.28 -15.26 9.11
CA GLU A 134 0.73 -14.45 7.97
C GLU A 134 2.26 -14.21 7.97
N GLU A 135 2.88 -14.18 9.14
CA GLU A 135 4.34 -14.06 9.27
C GLU A 135 5.06 -15.27 8.66
N MET A 136 4.52 -16.48 8.82
CA MET A 136 5.09 -17.68 8.22
C MET A 136 4.87 -17.72 6.71
N PHE A 137 3.71 -17.22 6.24
CA PHE A 137 3.45 -17.04 4.80
C PHE A 137 4.44 -16.05 4.16
N ALA A 138 4.73 -14.92 4.82
CA ALA A 138 5.68 -13.93 4.30
C ALA A 138 7.13 -14.46 4.21
N ILE A 139 7.52 -15.38 5.09
CA ILE A 139 8.89 -15.96 5.11
C ILE A 139 9.00 -17.14 4.14
N TYR A 140 7.98 -17.99 4.05
CA TYR A 140 7.99 -19.22 3.26
C TYR A 140 6.80 -19.32 2.29
N PRO A 141 6.58 -18.34 1.39
CA PRO A 141 5.41 -18.31 0.52
C PRO A 141 5.29 -19.55 -0.39
N GLN A 142 6.42 -20.17 -0.76
CA GLN A 142 6.49 -21.40 -1.56
C GLN A 142 5.94 -22.65 -0.85
N GLY A 143 5.80 -22.59 0.48
CA GLY A 143 5.23 -23.65 1.30
C GLY A 143 3.71 -23.61 1.39
N TYR A 144 3.06 -22.65 0.74
CA TYR A 144 1.61 -22.47 0.78
C TYR A 144 1.01 -22.56 -0.60
N HIS A 145 -0.21 -23.10 -0.67
CA HIS A 145 -1.06 -23.07 -1.85
C HIS A 145 -2.13 -21.98 -1.69
N MET A 146 -2.38 -21.25 -2.76
CA MET A 146 -3.39 -20.19 -2.78
C MET A 146 -4.73 -20.77 -3.21
N SER A 147 -5.76 -20.64 -2.38
CA SER A 147 -7.10 -21.18 -2.68
C SER A 147 -7.79 -20.57 -3.92
N CYS A 148 -7.34 -19.41 -4.39
CA CYS A 148 -7.90 -18.74 -5.57
C CYS A 148 -7.54 -19.40 -6.91
N CYS A 149 -6.34 -19.97 -7.03
CA CYS A 149 -5.87 -20.59 -8.29
C CYS A 149 -5.22 -21.97 -8.09
N GLY A 150 -4.91 -22.36 -6.86
CA GLY A 150 -4.19 -23.59 -6.52
C GLY A 150 -2.68 -23.50 -6.73
N ASP A 151 -2.15 -22.38 -7.21
CA ASP A 151 -0.71 -22.17 -7.36
C ASP A 151 -0.05 -21.88 -6.01
N ARG A 152 1.28 -21.90 -5.98
CA ARG A 152 2.06 -21.59 -4.78
C ARG A 152 2.04 -20.10 -4.45
N GLY A 153 2.19 -19.76 -3.17
CA GLY A 153 2.22 -18.38 -2.70
C GLY A 153 3.37 -17.53 -3.25
N ASP A 154 4.45 -18.16 -3.73
CA ASP A 154 5.61 -17.47 -4.34
C ASP A 154 5.42 -17.15 -5.83
N THR A 155 4.28 -17.55 -6.41
CA THR A 155 3.95 -17.26 -7.81
C THR A 155 3.32 -15.88 -7.96
N VAL A 156 3.41 -15.33 -9.18
CA VAL A 156 2.71 -14.07 -9.53
C VAL A 156 1.22 -14.21 -9.26
N GLY A 157 0.62 -13.15 -8.71
CA GLY A 157 -0.80 -13.11 -8.39
C GLY A 157 -1.70 -13.50 -9.55
N CYS A 158 -2.67 -14.36 -9.30
CA CYS A 158 -3.61 -14.83 -10.33
C CYS A 158 -4.66 -13.79 -10.75
N TYR A 159 -4.78 -12.70 -9.98
CA TYR A 159 -5.62 -11.56 -10.31
C TYR A 159 -4.77 -10.33 -10.60
N THR A 160 -5.07 -9.65 -11.72
CA THR A 160 -4.43 -8.39 -12.13
C THR A 160 -5.45 -7.26 -12.14
N GLY A 161 -5.05 -6.08 -11.67
CA GLY A 161 -5.92 -4.91 -11.59
C GLY A 161 -5.15 -3.65 -11.20
N GLN A 162 -5.89 -2.58 -10.93
CA GLN A 162 -5.32 -1.40 -10.27
C GLN A 162 -5.00 -1.69 -8.81
N HIS A 163 -3.94 -1.07 -8.29
CA HIS A 163 -3.68 -1.02 -6.86
C HIS A 163 -4.83 -0.32 -6.13
N VAL A 164 -5.32 -0.96 -5.07
CA VAL A 164 -6.29 -0.38 -4.14
C VAL A 164 -5.53 0.13 -2.91
N GLY A 165 -5.54 1.43 -2.69
CA GLY A 165 -4.82 2.04 -1.56
C GLY A 165 -5.03 3.56 -1.45
N GLY A 166 -4.74 4.09 -0.27
CA GLY A 166 -4.89 5.52 0.06
C GLY A 166 -6.30 5.93 0.50
N ASN A 167 -6.41 7.14 1.07
CA ASN A 167 -7.66 7.71 1.59
C ASN A 167 -8.61 8.22 0.49
N ARG A 168 -8.51 7.69 -0.73
CA ARG A 168 -9.42 8.07 -1.80
C ARG A 168 -10.69 7.28 -1.63
N LYS A 169 -11.75 7.96 -1.16
CA LYS A 169 -13.13 7.49 -1.31
C LYS A 169 -13.26 6.93 -2.71
N LEU A 170 -13.57 5.64 -2.83
CA LEU A 170 -13.83 4.97 -4.11
C LEU A 170 -14.77 5.87 -4.92
N LYS A 171 -14.22 6.56 -5.91
CA LYS A 171 -15.04 7.18 -6.95
C LYS A 171 -15.41 6.01 -7.83
N SER A 172 -16.55 5.40 -7.51
CA SER A 172 -17.24 4.47 -8.40
C SER A 172 -17.19 5.07 -9.81
N SER A 173 -16.53 4.36 -10.71
CA SER A 173 -16.57 4.60 -12.15
C SER A 173 -18.04 4.63 -12.57
N GLY A 174 -18.57 5.85 -12.74
CA GLY A 174 -19.85 6.06 -13.38
C GLY A 174 -19.75 5.60 -14.82
N SER A 175 -20.37 4.45 -15.11
CA SER A 175 -20.76 4.10 -16.47
C SER A 175 -22.04 4.86 -16.76
N ASP A 176 -21.87 5.83 -17.64
CA ASP A 176 -22.86 6.65 -18.31
C ASP A 176 -23.75 5.82 -19.26
N GLU A 177 -24.91 6.40 -19.58
CA GLU A 177 -25.86 6.09 -20.66
C GLU A 177 -27.08 5.17 -20.39
N GLY A 178 -28.27 5.79 -20.52
CA GLY A 178 -29.56 5.11 -20.67
C GLY A 178 -30.79 6.01 -20.55
N GLU A 179 -30.84 7.15 -21.24
CA GLU A 179 -32.07 7.94 -21.47
C GLU A 179 -33.09 7.14 -22.31
N GLY A 180 -34.37 7.22 -21.91
CA GLY A 180 -35.54 6.74 -22.64
C GLY A 180 -36.63 6.37 -21.63
N ASP A 181 -37.90 6.72 -21.75
CA ASP A 181 -38.69 7.38 -22.79
C ASP A 181 -40.04 7.70 -22.08
N GLU A 182 -40.61 8.86 -22.38
CA GLU A 182 -41.85 9.34 -21.76
C GLU A 182 -43.06 8.57 -22.32
N GLY A 183 -43.82 7.92 -21.45
CA GLY A 183 -45.05 7.20 -21.81
C GLY A 183 -46.19 7.51 -20.84
N GLU A 184 -47.12 8.34 -21.31
CA GLU A 184 -48.30 8.88 -20.64
C GLU A 184 -49.33 7.87 -20.09
N ASN A 185 -49.97 8.31 -19.00
CA ASN A 185 -51.40 8.26 -18.66
C ASN A 185 -52.21 6.95 -18.74
N GLY A 186 -52.80 6.61 -17.58
CA GLY A 186 -54.00 5.79 -17.45
C GLY A 186 -54.66 6.00 -16.09
N GLU A 187 -55.44 7.06 -15.95
CA GLU A 187 -56.32 7.34 -14.79
C GLU A 187 -57.56 6.43 -14.76
N GLY A 188 -58.07 6.21 -13.54
CA GLY A 188 -59.45 5.81 -13.25
C GLY A 188 -59.56 4.40 -12.67
N GLY A 189 -60.12 4.17 -11.48
CA GLY A 189 -60.84 5.03 -10.55
C GLY A 189 -61.59 4.12 -9.55
N ALA A 190 -61.95 4.70 -8.39
CA ALA A 190 -63.06 4.34 -7.49
C ALA A 190 -63.08 2.90 -6.90
N GLU A 191 -63.54 2.60 -5.70
CA GLU A 191 -64.13 3.29 -4.55
C GLU A 191 -64.37 2.18 -3.49
N GLU A 192 -64.34 2.54 -2.20
CA GLU A 192 -65.19 1.97 -1.12
C GLU A 192 -65.08 0.46 -0.79
N ASP A 193 -65.41 -0.09 0.37
CA ASP A 193 -65.63 0.27 1.77
C ASP A 193 -65.85 -1.12 2.45
N GLU A 194 -66.06 -1.15 3.76
CA GLU A 194 -66.76 -2.19 4.51
C GLU A 194 -66.07 -3.50 4.94
N LYS A 195 -65.80 -3.50 6.26
CA LYS A 195 -66.34 -4.43 7.27
C LYS A 195 -65.89 -5.90 7.22
N ARG A 196 -65.11 -6.32 8.22
CA ARG A 196 -65.54 -7.02 9.46
C ARG A 196 -65.74 -8.53 9.32
N GLU A 197 -65.21 -9.19 10.35
CA GLU A 197 -65.71 -10.39 11.04
C GLU A 197 -65.23 -11.79 10.64
N THR A 198 -64.68 -12.45 11.68
CA THR A 198 -64.75 -13.89 12.03
C THR A 198 -63.97 -14.85 11.14
N ASN A 199 -63.13 -15.74 11.66
CA ASN A 199 -63.27 -16.57 12.86
C ASN A 199 -61.90 -17.01 13.39
#